data_AF-A0A0C3CTQ7-F1
#
_entry.id   AF-A0A0C3CTQ7-F1
#
_cell.length_a   1.000
_cell.length_b   1.000
_cell.length_c   1.000
_cell.angle_alpha   90.00
_cell.angle_beta   90.00
_cell.angle_gamma   90.00
#
_symmetry.space_group_name_H-M   'P 1'
#
loop_
_entity.id
_entity.type
_entity.pdbx_description
1 polymer ?
#
loop_
_entity_poly.entity_id
_entity_poly.type
_entity_poly.pdbx_seq_one_letter_code
_entity_poly.pdbx_strand_id
1 'polypeptide(L)'
;MQAQIMQLHLEIQTLHSHSRPKPALPAPDKFNGSTQRFDTWLPSIRAKLRVDGIAIGDPIAQFYYVFLNLDSHIQAMVLPQLAQAEESESWDYNTILAQLSRVYDNPNKIQEAEDRLLSLQQG
;
A
#
# COMPACT_ATOMS: atom_id res chain seq x y z
N MET A 1 -15.03 -38.96 29.11
CA MET A 1 -14.09 -39.06 27.98
C MET A 1 -14.61 -38.30 26.75
N GLN A 2 -15.84 -38.54 26.26
CA GLN A 2 -16.40 -37.82 25.09
C GLN A 2 -16.55 -36.29 25.27
N ALA A 3 -16.94 -35.82 26.45
CA ALA A 3 -17.09 -34.37 26.71
C ALA A 3 -15.77 -33.59 26.59
N GLN A 4 -14.66 -34.23 26.94
CA GLN A 4 -13.32 -33.63 26.91
C GLN A 4 -12.79 -33.52 25.47
N ILE A 5 -13.14 -34.48 24.62
CA ILE A 5 -12.83 -34.46 23.17
C ILE A 5 -13.65 -33.35 22.47
N MET A 6 -14.90 -33.12 22.88
CA MET A 6 -15.70 -32.02 22.34
C MET A 6 -15.16 -30.64 22.72
N GLN A 7 -14.68 -30.46 23.95
CA GLN A 7 -14.04 -29.20 24.36
C GLN A 7 -12.75 -28.95 23.59
N LEU A 8 -11.89 -29.97 23.41
CA LEU A 8 -10.68 -29.88 22.60
C LEU A 8 -10.96 -29.49 21.15
N HIS A 9 -12.00 -30.07 20.53
CA HIS A 9 -12.38 -29.68 19.16
C HIS A 9 -12.93 -28.26 19.06
N LEU A 10 -13.68 -27.79 20.07
CA LEU A 10 -14.18 -26.42 20.10
C LEU A 10 -13.03 -25.42 20.27
N GLU A 11 -12.07 -25.73 21.14
CA GLU A 11 -10.89 -24.92 21.38
C GLU A 11 -9.98 -24.86 20.14
N ILE A 12 -9.74 -26.00 19.49
CA ILE A 12 -9.04 -26.08 18.20
C ILE A 12 -9.79 -25.24 17.15
N GLN A 13 -11.11 -25.34 17.01
CA GLN A 13 -11.86 -24.51 16.05
C GLN A 13 -11.75 -23.00 16.31
N THR A 14 -11.74 -22.57 17.58
CA THR A 14 -11.53 -21.16 17.94
C THR A 14 -10.09 -20.67 17.70
N LEU A 15 -9.11 -21.57 17.77
CA LEU A 15 -7.72 -21.24 17.45
C LEU A 15 -7.46 -21.22 15.93
N HIS A 16 -8.10 -22.13 15.18
CA HIS A 16 -7.99 -22.19 13.72
C HIS A 16 -8.74 -21.07 12.99
N SER A 17 -9.70 -20.38 13.61
CA SER A 17 -10.33 -19.18 13.02
C SER A 17 -9.37 -17.98 12.91
N HIS A 18 -8.14 -18.09 13.44
CA HIS A 18 -7.11 -17.05 13.37
C HIS A 18 -6.08 -17.27 12.24
N SER A 19 -6.20 -18.34 11.45
CA SER A 19 -5.38 -18.55 10.25
C SER A 19 -6.16 -18.14 9.00
N ARG A 20 -5.74 -17.04 8.36
CA ARG A 20 -6.41 -16.42 7.20
C ARG A 20 -6.68 -17.43 6.08
N PRO A 21 -7.84 -17.25 5.42
CA PRO A 21 -7.74 -16.72 4.06
C PRO A 21 -8.62 -15.46 3.98
N LYS A 22 -8.21 -14.36 4.63
CA LYS A 22 -8.74 -13.06 4.17
C LYS A 22 -8.27 -12.93 2.73
N PRO A 23 -9.17 -12.70 1.75
CA PRO A 23 -8.76 -12.42 0.38
C PRO A 23 -7.84 -11.20 0.42
N ALA A 24 -6.54 -11.46 0.30
CA ALA A 24 -5.52 -10.43 0.26
C ALA A 24 -5.36 -10.02 -1.21
N LEU A 25 -5.34 -8.71 -1.47
CA LEU A 25 -4.99 -8.24 -2.80
C LEU A 25 -3.57 -8.70 -3.14
N PRO A 26 -3.25 -8.94 -4.42
CA PRO A 26 -1.87 -9.12 -4.86
C PRO A 26 -0.98 -7.99 -4.32
N ALA A 27 0.25 -8.32 -3.94
CA ALA A 27 1.21 -7.29 -3.55
C ALA A 27 1.52 -6.43 -4.79
N PRO A 28 1.49 -5.09 -4.68
CA PRO A 28 1.92 -4.23 -5.77
C PRO A 28 3.42 -4.40 -6.01
N ASP A 29 3.86 -4.16 -7.25
CA ASP A 29 5.27 -4.05 -7.56
C ASP A 29 5.91 -2.87 -6.79
N LYS A 30 7.23 -2.94 -6.58
CA LYS A 30 7.96 -1.81 -6.00
C LYS A 30 7.90 -0.59 -6.92
N PHE A 31 7.76 0.59 -6.32
CA PHE A 31 7.83 1.83 -7.06
C PHE A 31 9.28 2.18 -7.39
N ASN A 32 9.53 2.35 -8.68
CA ASN A 32 10.87 2.55 -9.24
C ASN A 32 11.15 3.99 -9.67
N GLY A 33 10.29 4.96 -9.32
CA GLY A 33 10.47 6.36 -9.72
C GLY A 33 10.00 6.72 -11.13
N SER A 34 9.36 5.82 -11.86
CA SER A 34 8.79 6.17 -13.17
C SER A 34 7.47 6.95 -13.01
N THR A 35 7.39 8.16 -13.56
CA THR A 35 6.16 8.97 -13.59
C THR A 35 4.99 8.22 -14.22
N GLN A 36 5.22 7.53 -15.34
CA GLN A 36 4.19 6.72 -16.01
C GLN A 36 3.66 5.59 -15.12
N ARG A 37 4.54 4.97 -14.32
CA ARG A 37 4.12 3.92 -13.37
C ARG A 37 3.47 4.48 -12.12
N PHE A 38 3.79 5.71 -11.73
CA PHE A 38 3.26 6.33 -10.52
C PHE A 38 1.72 6.38 -10.54
N ASP A 39 1.12 6.75 -11.68
CA ASP A 39 -0.34 6.80 -11.85
C ASP A 39 -1.02 5.43 -11.66
N THR A 40 -0.32 4.33 -11.95
CA THR A 40 -0.84 2.96 -11.72
C THR A 40 -0.47 2.41 -10.34
N TRP A 41 0.69 2.79 -9.81
CA TRP A 41 1.21 2.27 -8.56
C TRP A 41 0.50 2.90 -7.36
N LEU A 42 0.30 4.22 -7.38
CA LEU A 42 -0.37 4.95 -6.30
C LEU A 42 -1.79 4.40 -5.96
N PRO A 43 -2.70 4.16 -6.93
CA PRO A 43 -3.97 3.55 -6.62
C PRO A 43 -3.82 2.09 -6.16
N SER A 44 -2.82 1.35 -6.66
CA SER A 44 -2.57 -0.04 -6.27
C SER A 44 -2.13 -0.15 -4.81
N ILE A 45 -1.16 0.66 -4.37
CA ILE A 45 -0.72 0.66 -2.96
C ILE A 45 -1.82 1.17 -2.03
N ARG A 46 -2.61 2.17 -2.45
CA ARG A 46 -3.78 2.65 -1.69
C ARG A 46 -4.86 1.58 -1.55
N ALA A 47 -5.15 0.84 -2.62
CA ALA A 47 -6.11 -0.26 -2.58
C ALA A 47 -5.63 -1.35 -1.61
N LYS A 48 -4.34 -1.71 -1.68
CA LYS A 48 -3.72 -2.68 -0.78
C LYS A 48 -3.82 -2.26 0.68
N LEU A 49 -3.48 -1.02 1.02
CA LEU A 49 -3.61 -0.50 2.39
C LEU A 49 -5.07 -0.40 2.85
N ARG A 50 -6.00 -0.09 1.95
CA ARG A 50 -7.43 0.00 2.29
C ARG A 50 -8.05 -1.37 2.58
N VAL A 51 -7.73 -2.38 1.77
CA VAL A 51 -8.31 -3.73 1.91
C VAL A 51 -7.56 -4.55 2.96
N ASP A 52 -6.23 -4.47 2.92
CA ASP A 52 -5.36 -5.30 3.76
C ASP A 52 -4.72 -4.53 4.92
N GLY A 53 -5.09 -3.28 5.20
CA GLY A 53 -4.47 -2.48 6.26
C GLY A 53 -4.53 -3.14 7.64
N ILE A 54 -5.72 -3.58 8.06
CA ILE A 54 -5.92 -4.38 9.29
C ILE A 54 -5.06 -5.66 9.25
N ALA A 55 -4.87 -6.18 8.05
CA ALA A 55 -4.15 -7.41 7.81
C ALA A 55 -2.61 -7.23 7.82
N ILE A 56 -2.13 -6.05 7.45
CA ILE A 56 -0.73 -5.61 7.45
C ILE A 56 -0.29 -5.31 8.88
N GLY A 57 -1.17 -4.69 9.69
CA GLY A 57 -0.94 -4.49 11.11
C GLY A 57 -1.30 -3.08 11.58
N ASP A 58 -0.58 -2.63 12.59
CA ASP A 58 -0.70 -1.29 13.17
C ASP A 58 -0.16 -0.20 12.22
N PRO A 59 -0.30 1.10 12.57
CA PRO A 59 0.19 2.19 11.72
C PRO A 59 1.69 2.11 11.42
N ILE A 60 2.50 1.62 12.37
CA ILE A 60 3.95 1.41 12.18
C ILE A 60 4.20 0.41 11.06
N ALA A 61 3.55 -0.76 11.13
CA ALA A 61 3.65 -1.80 10.12
C ALA A 61 3.16 -1.30 8.74
N GLN A 62 2.08 -0.52 8.70
CA GLN A 62 1.58 0.08 7.47
C GLN A 62 2.55 1.12 6.87
N PHE A 63 3.19 1.93 7.71
CA PHE A 63 4.23 2.87 7.29
C PHE A 63 5.44 2.15 6.67
N TYR A 64 6.00 1.17 7.38
CA TYR A 64 7.12 0.39 6.86
C TYR A 64 6.73 -0.44 5.64
N TYR A 65 5.49 -0.92 5.56
CA TYR A 65 4.99 -1.58 4.36
C TYR A 65 5.11 -0.68 3.13
N VAL A 66 4.68 0.58 3.22
CA VAL A 66 4.84 1.54 2.11
C VAL A 66 6.31 1.79 1.82
N PHE A 67 7.12 2.08 2.83
CA PHE A 67 8.57 2.34 2.66
C PHE A 67 9.30 1.18 1.97
N LEU A 68 9.01 -0.07 2.34
CA LEU A 68 9.63 -1.27 1.75
C LEU A 68 9.11 -1.60 0.34
N ASN A 69 7.97 -1.03 -0.06
CA ASN A 69 7.45 -1.09 -1.44
C ASN A 69 8.04 -0.01 -2.35
N LEU A 70 9.11 0.67 -1.93
CA LEU A 70 9.88 1.63 -2.74
C LEU A 70 11.23 1.03 -3.11
N ASP A 71 11.75 1.39 -4.28
CA ASP A 71 13.15 1.12 -4.63
C ASP A 71 14.11 1.98 -3.81
N SER A 72 15.36 1.52 -3.66
CA SER A 72 16.36 2.12 -2.76
C SER A 72 16.60 3.61 -3.00
N HIS A 73 16.63 4.04 -4.26
CA HIS A 73 16.81 5.46 -4.61
C HIS A 73 15.59 6.32 -4.24
N ILE A 74 14.38 5.74 -4.27
CA ILE A 74 13.16 6.41 -3.82
C ILE A 74 13.07 6.44 -2.30
N GLN A 75 13.47 5.34 -1.64
CA GLN A 75 13.61 5.29 -0.18
C GLN A 75 14.50 6.42 0.33
N ALA A 76 15.64 6.66 -0.34
CA ALA A 76 16.54 7.76 0.01
C ALA A 76 15.86 9.14 -0.01
N MET A 77 14.92 9.36 -0.93
CA MET A 77 14.17 10.63 -1.01
C MET A 77 13.16 10.81 0.12
N VAL A 78 12.65 9.71 0.69
CA VAL A 78 11.63 9.74 1.75
C VAL A 78 12.19 9.48 3.15
N LEU A 79 13.51 9.37 3.29
CA LEU A 79 14.18 9.31 4.59
C LEU A 79 13.80 10.45 5.54
N PRO A 80 13.56 11.70 5.09
CA PRO A 80 13.08 12.75 5.98
C PRO A 80 11.72 12.42 6.61
N GLN A 81 10.82 11.74 5.89
CA GLN A 81 9.53 11.31 6.45
C GLN A 81 9.72 10.18 7.47
N LEU A 82 10.66 9.26 7.24
CA LEU A 82 11.01 8.22 8.21
C LEU A 82 11.58 8.83 9.50
N ALA A 83 12.55 9.73 9.40
CA ALA A 83 13.13 10.41 10.55
C ALA A 83 12.09 11.21 11.34
N GLN A 84 11.20 11.92 10.65
CA GLN A 84 10.11 12.66 11.29
C GLN A 84 9.11 11.74 12.01
N ALA A 85 8.78 10.58 11.41
CA ALA A 85 7.89 9.60 12.03
C ALA A 85 8.51 9.00 13.30
N GLU A 86 9.81 8.73 13.28
CA GLU A 86 10.57 8.26 14.45
C GLU A 86 10.63 9.31 15.56
N GLU A 87 10.92 10.58 15.22
CA GLU A 87 11.01 11.67 16.21
C GLU A 87 9.66 12.00 16.87
N SER A 88 8.57 11.95 16.09
CA SER A 88 7.23 12.31 16.57
C SER A 88 6.39 11.13 17.06
N GLU A 89 6.90 9.90 16.94
CA GLU A 89 6.16 8.65 17.13
C GLU A 89 4.84 8.55 16.33
N SER A 90 4.75 9.32 15.24
CA SER A 90 3.55 9.43 14.39
C SER A 90 3.76 8.75 13.04
N TRP A 91 3.21 7.55 12.91
CA TRP A 91 3.43 6.67 11.77
C TRP A 91 2.35 6.82 10.70
N ASP A 92 2.30 7.99 10.07
CA ASP A 92 1.38 8.27 8.97
C ASP A 92 2.04 8.07 7.60
N TYR A 93 1.70 6.97 6.93
CA TYR A 93 2.20 6.65 5.58
C TYR A 93 1.76 7.67 4.53
N ASN A 94 0.73 8.49 4.79
CA ASN A 94 0.30 9.53 3.85
C ASN A 94 1.38 10.59 3.65
N THR A 95 2.29 10.78 4.61
CA THR A 95 3.45 11.68 4.47
C THR A 95 4.36 11.25 3.31
N ILE A 96 4.66 9.95 3.20
CA ILE A 96 5.41 9.36 2.09
C ILE A 96 4.64 9.53 0.78
N LEU A 97 3.36 9.16 0.75
CA LEU A 97 2.55 9.23 -0.46
C LEU A 97 2.38 10.68 -0.96
N ALA A 98 2.25 11.65 -0.06
CA ALA A 98 2.17 13.07 -0.38
C ALA A 98 3.48 13.58 -0.99
N GLN A 99 4.62 13.19 -0.41
CA GLN A 99 5.93 13.55 -0.96
C GLN A 99 6.12 12.99 -2.38
N LEU A 100 5.78 11.72 -2.60
CA LEU A 100 5.87 11.12 -3.94
C LEU A 100 4.90 11.77 -4.94
N SER A 101 3.69 12.11 -4.51
CA SER A 101 2.72 12.79 -5.37
C SER A 101 3.24 14.16 -5.83
N ARG A 102 3.94 14.90 -4.98
CA ARG A 102 4.53 16.20 -5.37
C ARG A 102 5.62 16.07 -6.43
N VAL A 103 6.35 14.97 -6.44
CA VAL A 103 7.50 14.76 -7.35
C VAL A 103 7.07 14.11 -8.67
N TYR A 104 6.12 13.17 -8.62
CA TYR A 104 5.81 12.29 -9.74
C TYR A 104 4.43 12.49 -10.37
N ASP A 105 3.53 13.24 -9.74
CA ASP A 105 2.22 13.53 -10.33
C ASP A 105 2.39 14.51 -11.50
N ASN A 106 1.90 14.13 -12.69
CA ASN A 106 1.93 15.00 -13.86
C ASN A 106 0.68 15.92 -13.84
N PRO A 107 0.85 17.25 -13.67
CA PRO A 107 -0.28 18.18 -13.62
C PRO A 107 -1.06 18.25 -14.95
N ASN A 108 -0.44 17.88 -16.07
CA ASN A 108 -1.02 18.00 -17.41
C ASN A 108 -1.66 16.70 -17.91
N LYS A 109 -1.70 15.63 -17.10
CA LYS A 109 -2.13 14.29 -17.54
C LYS A 109 -3.55 14.22 -18.09
N ILE A 110 -4.44 15.09 -17.61
CA ILE A 110 -5.83 15.18 -18.11
C ILE A 110 -5.83 15.77 -19.52
N GLN A 111 -5.10 16.88 -19.73
CA GLN A 111 -4.99 17.52 -21.04
C GLN A 111 -4.31 16.59 -22.06
N GLU A 112 -3.24 15.90 -21.67
CA GLU A 112 -2.57 14.93 -22.54
C GLU A 112 -3.49 13.78 -22.95
N ALA A 113 -4.37 13.32 -22.04
CA ALA A 113 -5.35 12.28 -22.34
C ALA A 113 -6.43 12.79 -23.31
N GLU A 114 -6.91 14.02 -23.13
CA GLU A 114 -7.85 14.68 -24.04
C GLU A 114 -7.28 14.86 -25.44
N ASP A 115 -6.05 15.37 -25.56
CA ASP A 115 -5.36 15.57 -26.84
C ASP A 115 -5.16 14.24 -27.59
N ARG A 116 -4.87 13.15 -26.87
CA ARG A 116 -4.77 11.80 -27.46
C ARG A 116 -6.12 11.30 -27.98
N LEU A 117 -7.21 11.52 -27.24
CA LEU A 117 -8.55 11.15 -27.69
C LEU A 117 -8.96 11.94 -28.93
N LEU A 118 -8.67 13.24 -28.97
CA LEU A 118 -8.97 14.10 -30.12
C LEU A 118 -8.16 13.69 -31.37
N SER A 119 -6.88 13.36 -31.21
CA SER A 119 -6.05 12.92 -32.34
C SER A 119 -6.47 11.55 -32.92
N LEU A 120 -7.02 10.65 -32.09
CA LEU A 120 -7.59 9.37 -32.56
C LEU A 120 -8.91 9.53 -33.33
N GLN A 121 -9.66 10.62 -33.10
CA GLN A 121 -10.91 10.90 -33.83
C GLN A 121 -10.69 11.56 -35.20
N GLN A 122 -9.47 12.03 -35.48
CA GLN A 122 -9.13 12.73 -36.73
C GLN A 122 -8.37 11.87 -37.75
N GLY A 123 -8.19 10.57 -37.49
CA GLY A 123 -7.63 9.59 -38.44
C GLY A 123 -8.70 8.62 -38.95
#